data_AF-A0A432T6Q0-F1
#
_entry.id   AF-A0A432T6Q0-F1
#
_cell.length_a   1.000
_cell.length_b   1.000
_cell.length_c   1.000
_cell.angle_alpha   90.00
_cell.angle_beta   90.00
_cell.angle_gamma   90.00
#
_symmetry.space_group_name_H-M   'P 1'
#
loop_
_entity.id
_entity.type
_entity.pdbx_description
1 polymer ?
#
loop_
_entity_poly.entity_id
_entity_poly.type
_entity_poly.pdbx_seq_one_letter_code
_entity_poly.pdbx_strand_id
1 'polypeptide(L)'
;NFDSTHSDSFNTVYFTIFHLLLAWMLLTGLQMYVHGLESGLSSIGKWWPAMLHLVTDWTIPVSAMMVGGGPTPTIMDVRISHHITMWLIITWVVFHIYYQVWRTIFWKEADIAIVIGGSKFVKENKEA
;
A
#
# COMPACT_ATOMS: atom_id res chain seq x y z
N ASN A 1 6.80 -28.67 3.34
CA ASN A 1 5.58 -28.08 3.93
C ASN A 1 5.92 -26.72 4.52
N PHE A 2 5.29 -25.68 3.99
CA PHE A 2 5.37 -24.33 4.54
C PHE A 2 4.56 -24.34 5.84
N ASP A 3 5.23 -24.18 6.97
CA ASP A 3 4.59 -24.14 8.29
C ASP A 3 4.35 -22.66 8.65
N SER A 4 3.08 -22.25 8.69
CA SER A 4 2.65 -20.88 8.97
C SER A 4 2.30 -20.64 10.45
N THR A 5 2.58 -21.59 11.35
CA THR A 5 2.16 -21.53 12.76
C THR A 5 2.84 -20.39 13.53
N HIS A 6 3.99 -19.90 13.04
CA HIS A 6 4.68 -18.72 13.55
C HIS A 6 4.88 -17.69 12.43
N SER A 7 3.85 -16.90 12.11
CA SER A 7 4.05 -15.71 11.27
C SER A 7 5.00 -14.75 11.99
N ASP A 8 6.11 -14.38 11.36
CA ASP A 8 7.00 -13.32 11.85
C ASP A 8 6.17 -12.04 12.05
N SER A 9 5.95 -11.67 13.32
CA SER A 9 5.06 -10.58 13.70
C SER A 9 5.48 -9.26 13.07
N PHE A 10 6.78 -9.09 12.82
CA PHE A 10 7.32 -7.94 12.11
C PHE A 10 6.84 -7.91 10.66
N ASN A 11 6.99 -9.01 9.91
CA ASN A 11 6.58 -9.08 8.51
C ASN A 11 5.06 -8.92 8.36
N THR A 12 4.27 -9.53 9.25
CA THR A 12 2.81 -9.38 9.22
C THR A 12 2.41 -7.91 9.36
N VAL A 13 2.89 -7.22 10.40
CA VAL A 13 2.57 -5.79 10.60
C VAL A 13 3.08 -4.94 9.45
N TYR A 14 4.31 -5.21 8.98
CA TYR A 14 4.94 -4.46 7.90
C TYR A 14 4.14 -4.52 6.59
N PHE A 15 3.69 -5.71 6.20
CA PHE A 15 2.87 -5.87 5.01
C PHE A 15 1.44 -5.37 5.22
N THR A 16 0.86 -5.52 6.40
CA THR A 16 -0.48 -4.96 6.69
C THR A 16 -0.47 -3.43 6.50
N ILE A 17 0.51 -2.72 7.05
CA ILE A 17 0.62 -1.26 6.86
C ILE A 17 0.81 -0.92 5.38
N PHE A 18 1.64 -1.66 4.65
CA PHE A 18 1.81 -1.46 3.22
C PHE A 18 0.50 -1.59 2.44
N HIS A 19 -0.31 -2.61 2.72
CA HIS A 19 -1.60 -2.79 2.06
C HIS A 19 -2.61 -1.68 2.43
N LEU A 20 -2.58 -1.18 3.67
CA LEU A 20 -3.38 -0.03 4.08
C LEU A 20 -2.96 1.23 3.30
N LEU A 21 -1.67 1.48 3.13
CA LEU A 21 -1.15 2.59 2.32
C LEU A 21 -1.57 2.47 0.85
N LEU A 22 -1.51 1.26 0.27
CA LEU A 22 -1.97 1.02 -1.10
C LEU A 22 -3.48 1.22 -1.25
N ALA A 23 -4.28 0.72 -0.30
CA ALA A 23 -5.72 0.92 -0.30
C ALA A 23 -6.06 2.42 -0.20
N TRP A 24 -5.36 3.17 0.66
CA TRP A 24 -5.52 4.61 0.78
C TRP A 24 -5.13 5.35 -0.52
N MET A 25 -4.02 4.95 -1.15
CA MET A 25 -3.58 5.49 -2.44
C MET A 25 -4.60 5.24 -3.56
N LEU A 26 -5.22 4.05 -3.58
CA LEU A 26 -6.28 3.71 -4.53
C LEU A 26 -7.51 4.61 -4.33
N LEU A 27 -7.99 4.75 -3.09
CA LEU A 27 -9.19 5.54 -2.79
C LEU A 27 -9.01 7.03 -3.08
N THR A 28 -7.87 7.61 -2.68
CA THR A 28 -7.55 9.03 -2.97
C THR A 28 -7.32 9.27 -4.46
N GLY A 29 -6.73 8.30 -5.18
CA GLY A 29 -6.58 8.36 -6.64
C GLY A 29 -7.92 8.31 -7.36
N LEU A 30 -8.83 7.42 -6.93
CA LEU A 30 -10.19 7.33 -7.46
C LEU A 30 -11.00 8.61 -7.18
N GLN A 31 -10.84 9.23 -6.01
CA GLN A 31 -11.50 10.52 -5.73
C GLN A 31 -11.06 11.61 -6.71
N MET A 32 -9.76 11.73 -6.97
CA MET A 32 -9.25 12.70 -7.94
C MET A 32 -9.66 12.38 -9.37
N TYR A 33 -9.76 11.09 -9.70
CA TYR A 33 -10.27 10.64 -11.00
C TYR A 33 -11.73 11.06 -11.23
N VAL A 34 -12.61 10.83 -10.24
CA VAL A 34 -14.01 11.21 -10.31
C VAL A 34 -14.18 12.71 -10.37
N HIS A 35 -13.40 13.45 -9.59
CA HIS A 35 -13.45 14.92 -9.60
C HIS A 35 -13.14 15.50 -10.99
N GLY A 36 -12.27 14.84 -11.76
CA GLY A 36 -11.98 15.21 -13.15
C GLY A 36 -13.10 14.93 -14.15
N LEU A 37 -14.16 14.19 -13.76
CA LEU A 37 -15.34 13.92 -14.59
C LEU A 37 -16.38 15.05 -14.42
N GLU A 38 -16.00 16.28 -14.82
CA GLU A 38 -16.77 17.52 -14.62
C GLU A 38 -18.25 17.48 -15.09
N SER A 39 -18.59 16.61 -16.04
CA SER A 39 -19.95 16.51 -16.60
C SER A 39 -20.85 15.46 -15.94
N GLY A 40 -20.32 14.66 -15.00
CA GLY A 40 -21.03 13.48 -14.46
C GLY A 40 -21.36 12.42 -15.51
N LEU A 41 -20.82 12.55 -16.73
CA LEU A 41 -20.99 11.63 -17.85
C LEU A 41 -19.74 10.78 -17.97
N SER A 42 -19.78 9.58 -17.39
CA SER A 42 -18.87 8.50 -17.79
C SER A 42 -19.37 7.87 -19.09
N SER A 43 -18.45 7.41 -19.94
CA SER A 43 -18.76 6.60 -21.13
C SER A 43 -19.53 5.31 -20.81
N ILE A 44 -19.55 4.90 -19.54
CA ILE A 44 -20.23 3.70 -19.01
C ILE A 44 -21.64 4.04 -18.47
N GLY A 45 -21.93 5.32 -18.25
CA GLY A 45 -23.19 5.82 -17.71
C GLY A 45 -23.07 6.50 -16.34
N LYS A 46 -24.13 7.21 -15.94
CA LYS A 46 -24.17 8.06 -14.73
C LYS A 46 -24.03 7.28 -13.40
N TRP A 47 -24.33 5.99 -13.40
CA TRP A 47 -24.23 5.15 -12.20
C TRP A 47 -22.78 4.95 -11.75
N TRP A 48 -21.81 5.00 -12.68
CA TRP A 48 -20.40 4.78 -12.38
C TRP A 48 -19.81 5.91 -11.53
N PRO A 49 -19.88 7.20 -11.94
CA PRO A 49 -19.46 8.31 -11.07
C PRO A 49 -20.21 8.33 -9.74
N ALA A 50 -21.51 8.01 -9.72
CA ALA A 50 -22.30 7.98 -8.48
C ALA A 50 -21.80 6.92 -7.49
N MET A 51 -21.46 5.72 -7.97
CA MET A 51 -20.87 4.67 -7.13
C MET A 51 -19.51 5.09 -6.60
N LEU A 52 -18.67 5.69 -7.44
CA LEU A 52 -17.36 6.15 -6.98
C LEU A 52 -17.48 7.24 -5.91
N HIS A 53 -18.34 8.25 -6.12
CA HIS A 53 -18.63 9.26 -5.08
C HIS A 53 -19.09 8.64 -3.76
N LEU A 54 -19.97 7.63 -3.80
CA LEU A 54 -20.39 6.91 -2.59
C LEU A 54 -19.19 6.27 -1.84
N VAL A 55 -18.22 5.73 -2.58
CA VAL A 55 -17.08 5.00 -2.01
C VAL A 55 -15.90 5.92 -1.67
N THR A 56 -15.80 7.12 -2.27
CA THR A 56 -14.61 7.97 -2.16
C THR A 56 -14.85 9.36 -1.57
N ASP A 57 -16.09 9.87 -1.47
CA ASP A 57 -16.31 11.25 -0.97
C ASP A 57 -15.89 11.44 0.51
N TRP A 58 -15.98 10.39 1.32
CA TRP A 58 -15.49 10.43 2.70
C TRP A 58 -13.97 10.61 2.78
N THR A 59 -13.22 10.38 1.69
CA THR A 59 -11.78 10.64 1.65
C THR A 59 -11.45 12.13 1.68
N ILE A 60 -12.39 13.02 1.33
CA ILE A 60 -12.18 14.48 1.39
C ILE A 60 -11.99 14.95 2.84
N PRO A 61 -12.96 14.74 3.77
CA PRO A 61 -12.79 15.16 5.16
C PRO A 61 -11.64 14.40 5.85
N VAL A 62 -11.43 13.12 5.52
CA VAL A 62 -10.32 12.35 6.11
C VAL A 62 -8.95 12.87 5.64
N SER A 63 -8.81 13.24 4.37
CA SER A 63 -7.57 13.84 3.87
C SER A 63 -7.32 15.21 4.49
N ALA A 64 -8.35 16.04 4.62
CA ALA A 64 -8.24 17.32 5.31
C ALA A 64 -7.82 17.15 6.78
N MET A 65 -8.36 16.15 7.49
CA MET A 65 -7.94 15.83 8.85
C MET A 65 -6.47 15.38 8.92
N MET A 66 -6.02 14.55 8.00
CA MET A 66 -4.64 14.02 8.01
C MET A 66 -3.58 15.06 7.63
N VAL A 67 -3.92 15.98 6.73
CA VAL A 67 -2.99 17.04 6.28
C VAL A 67 -3.06 18.27 7.20
N GLY A 68 -4.07 18.36 8.07
CA GLY A 68 -4.31 19.56 8.89
C GLY A 68 -4.84 20.72 8.05
N GLY A 69 -5.71 20.42 7.07
CA GLY A 69 -6.31 21.38 6.15
C GLY A 69 -7.17 22.43 6.85
N GLY A 70 -7.60 23.43 6.07
CA GLY A 70 -8.37 24.57 6.56
C GLY A 70 -9.79 24.20 7.07
N PRO A 71 -10.60 25.20 7.44
CA PRO A 71 -11.94 24.99 8.00
C PRO A 71 -12.92 24.27 7.06
N THR A 72 -12.61 24.19 5.77
CA THR A 72 -13.41 23.48 4.76
C THR A 72 -12.53 22.44 4.04
N PRO A 73 -12.89 21.14 4.06
CA PRO A 73 -12.19 20.11 3.29
C PRO A 73 -12.27 20.38 1.79
N THR A 74 -11.15 20.25 1.09
CA THR A 74 -11.03 20.50 -0.35
C THR A 74 -10.41 19.31 -1.08
N ILE A 75 -10.57 19.29 -2.41
CA ILE A 75 -9.88 18.31 -3.27
C ILE A 75 -8.36 18.53 -3.26
N MET A 76 -7.88 19.73 -2.91
CA MET A 76 -6.46 19.98 -2.74
C MET A 76 -5.88 19.17 -1.57
N ASP A 77 -6.65 18.99 -0.48
CA ASP A 77 -6.22 18.16 0.65
C ASP A 77 -6.06 16.69 0.25
N VAL A 78 -6.98 16.18 -0.58
CA VAL A 78 -6.90 14.82 -1.16
C VAL A 78 -5.65 14.68 -2.02
N ARG A 79 -5.34 15.69 -2.85
CA ARG A 79 -4.13 15.69 -3.69
C ARG A 79 -2.86 15.65 -2.84
N ILE A 80 -2.78 16.46 -1.79
CA ILE A 80 -1.62 16.48 -0.90
C ILE A 80 -1.48 15.13 -0.19
N SER A 81 -2.57 14.59 0.36
CA SER A 81 -2.62 13.28 1.01
C SER A 81 -2.15 12.15 0.08
N HIS A 82 -2.57 12.18 -1.19
CA HIS A 82 -2.14 11.24 -2.22
C HIS A 82 -0.63 11.30 -2.46
N HIS A 83 -0.05 12.51 -2.58
CA HIS A 83 1.39 12.67 -2.76
C HIS A 83 2.19 12.27 -1.51
N ILE A 84 1.72 12.59 -0.32
CA ILE A 84 2.36 12.15 0.93
C ILE A 84 2.39 10.62 0.98
N THR A 85 1.26 9.97 0.67
CA THR A 85 1.15 8.51 0.65
C THR A 85 2.07 7.89 -0.40
N MET A 86 2.21 8.51 -1.59
CA MET A 86 3.17 8.10 -2.60
C MET A 86 4.60 8.10 -2.05
N TRP A 87 5.02 9.19 -1.39
CA TRP A 87 6.37 9.28 -0.80
C TRP A 87 6.58 8.28 0.34
N LEU A 88 5.55 8.03 1.16
CA LEU A 88 5.58 7.00 2.19
C LEU A 88 5.75 5.61 1.57
N ILE A 89 5.01 5.28 0.51
CA ILE A 89 5.13 4.00 -0.22
C ILE A 89 6.52 3.85 -0.82
N ILE A 90 7.06 4.88 -1.47
CA ILE A 90 8.42 4.83 -2.05
C ILE A 90 9.45 4.54 -0.94
N THR A 91 9.37 5.27 0.17
CA THR A 91 10.24 5.05 1.34
C THR A 91 10.09 3.63 1.89
N TRP A 92 8.85 3.14 1.97
CA TRP A 92 8.51 1.79 2.41
C TRP A 92 9.14 0.72 1.51
N VAL A 93 9.07 0.89 0.19
CA VAL A 93 9.67 -0.05 -0.77
C VAL A 93 11.20 -0.06 -0.67
N VAL A 94 11.83 1.12 -0.56
CA VAL A 94 13.29 1.22 -0.41
C VAL A 94 13.75 0.54 0.88
N PHE A 95 13.07 0.80 2.00
CA PHE A 95 13.38 0.13 3.27
C PHE A 95 13.13 -1.38 3.17
N HIS A 96 12.06 -1.82 2.52
CA HIS A 96 11.76 -3.24 2.31
C HIS A 96 12.89 -3.95 1.56
N ILE A 97 13.35 -3.38 0.44
CA ILE A 97 14.45 -3.95 -0.36
C ILE A 97 15.72 -4.03 0.49
N TYR A 98 16.07 -2.95 1.19
CA TYR A 98 17.23 -2.92 2.08
C TYR A 98 17.14 -4.02 3.16
N TYR A 99 15.99 -4.13 3.82
CA TYR A 99 15.77 -5.11 4.88
C TYR A 99 15.92 -6.54 4.37
N GLN A 100 15.32 -6.87 3.22
CA GLN A 100 15.46 -8.20 2.61
C GLN A 100 16.92 -8.53 2.25
N VAL A 101 17.66 -7.56 1.69
CA VAL A 101 19.08 -7.72 1.39
C VAL A 101 19.90 -7.93 2.67
N TRP A 102 19.66 -7.13 3.70
CA TRP A 102 20.34 -7.24 4.98
C TRP A 102 20.09 -8.60 5.65
N ARG A 103 18.83 -9.08 5.67
CA ARG A 103 18.43 -10.40 6.19
C ARG A 103 19.15 -11.53 5.48
N THR A 104 19.28 -11.44 4.16
CA THR A 104 19.99 -12.43 3.35
C THR A 104 21.50 -12.45 3.62
N ILE A 105 22.14 -11.29 3.79
CA ILE A 105 23.59 -11.21 4.01
C ILE A 105 23.97 -11.59 5.45
N PHE A 106 23.32 -10.98 6.45
CA PHE A 106 23.75 -11.10 7.86
C PHE A 106 23.09 -12.26 8.59
N TRP A 107 21.80 -12.51 8.35
CA TRP A 107 21.07 -13.58 9.01
C TRP A 107 21.13 -14.90 8.24
N LYS A 108 21.71 -14.90 7.04
CA LYS A 108 21.70 -16.03 6.09
C LYS A 108 20.28 -16.59 5.89
N GLU A 109 19.27 -15.72 5.92
CA GLU A 109 17.89 -16.10 5.64
C GLU A 109 17.66 -16.03 4.12
N ALA A 110 17.25 -17.15 3.53
CA ALA A 110 17.06 -17.34 2.07
C ALA A 110 15.91 -16.52 1.48
N ASP A 111 15.43 -15.48 2.14
CA ASP A 111 14.13 -14.90 1.82
C ASP A 111 14.06 -14.39 0.36
N ILE A 112 15.16 -13.88 -0.20
CA ILE A 112 15.27 -13.55 -1.63
C ILE A 112 15.26 -14.81 -2.52
N ALA A 113 15.90 -15.90 -2.09
CA ALA A 113 15.88 -17.19 -2.79
C ALA A 113 14.50 -17.86 -2.76
N ILE A 114 13.62 -17.53 -1.82
CA ILE A 114 12.21 -17.95 -1.86
C ILE A 114 11.49 -17.29 -3.04
N VAL A 115 11.69 -15.98 -3.24
CA VAL A 115 10.98 -15.23 -4.28
C VAL A 115 11.48 -15.59 -5.68
N ILE A 116 12.80 -15.83 -5.84
CA ILE A 116 13.41 -16.15 -7.14
C ILE A 116 13.43 -17.66 -7.40
N GLY A 117 13.65 -18.48 -6.37
CA GLY A 117 13.92 -19.92 -6.48
C GLY A 117 12.92 -20.82 -5.75
N GLY A 118 11.86 -20.30 -5.16
CA GLY A 118 10.77 -21.07 -4.54
C GLY A 118 11.14 -21.92 -3.33
N SER A 119 12.38 -21.83 -2.83
CA SER A 119 12.88 -22.67 -1.74
C SER A 119 13.59 -21.85 -0.67
N LYS A 120 13.19 -22.05 0.59
CA LYS A 120 13.81 -21.44 1.77
C LYS A 120 14.94 -22.33 2.28
N PHE A 121 16.06 -22.35 1.55
CA PHE A 121 17.26 -23.18 1.74
C PHE A 121 17.07 -24.70 1.94
N VAL A 122 17.84 -25.46 1.16
CA VAL A 122 18.15 -26.88 1.41
C VAL A 122 18.84 -26.98 2.77
N LYS A 123 18.29 -27.79 3.68
CA LYS A 123 19.03 -28.25 4.86
C LYS A 123 20.33 -28.87 4.37
N GLU A 124 21.49 -28.33 4.75
CA GLU A 124 22.72 -29.11 4.67
C GLU A 124 22.48 -30.41 5.44
N ASN A 125 22.74 -31.53 4.76
CA ASN A 125 22.86 -32.84 5.37
C ASN A 125 23.76 -32.70 6.59
N LYS A 126 23.18 -32.83 7.79
CA LYS A 126 23.95 -33.34 8.92
C LYS A 126 24.23 -34.80 8.60
N GLU A 127 25.39 -35.06 8.02
CA GLU A 127 26.03 -36.36 8.18
C GLU A 127 26.27 -36.57 9.68
N ALA A 128 25.51 -37.50 10.24
CA ALA A 128 25.90 -38.39 11.33
C ALA A 128 25.05 -39.67 11.20
#